data_AF-A7RV59-F1
#
_entry.id   AF-A7RV59-F1
#
_cell.length_a   1.000
_cell.length_b   1.000
_cell.length_c   1.000
_cell.angle_alpha   90.00
_cell.angle_beta   90.00
_cell.angle_gamma   90.00
#
_symmetry.space_group_name_H-M   'P 1'
#
loop_
_entity.id
_entity.type
_entity.pdbx_description
1 polymer ?
#
loop_
_entity_poly.entity_id
_entity_poly.type
_entity_poly.pdbx_seq_one_letter_code
_entity_poly.pdbx_strand_id
1 'polypeptide(L)'
;MATGGSLTEEIDYVKLYNLRPLVFHLYLLPFIPLYGAWLYTWLMIYGVSEYFEAGLIAVAIIGLLQILSGLFCHWNVHVRSFFTCASESNPSRAKIIKVVPTANNGSAELINLHHDKAM
;
A
#
# COMPACT_ATOMS: atom_id res chain seq x y z
N MET A 1 22.22 3.91 11.75
CA MET A 1 23.46 4.53 11.25
C MET A 1 23.71 3.94 9.86
N ALA A 2 23.32 4.67 8.81
CA ALA A 2 23.72 4.40 7.43
C ALA A 2 24.24 5.73 6.91
N THR A 3 25.55 5.80 6.69
CA THR A 3 26.29 6.94 6.17
C THR A 3 25.84 7.23 4.74
N GLY A 4 25.68 8.51 4.40
CA GLY A 4 25.12 8.97 3.12
C GLY A 4 26.00 8.69 1.90
N GLY A 5 26.02 7.43 1.45
CA GLY A 5 26.55 6.97 0.17
C GLY A 5 25.74 5.78 -0.34
N SER A 6 25.71 5.56 -1.66
CA SER A 6 25.02 4.43 -2.27
C SER A 6 25.65 3.10 -1.84
N LEU A 7 24.83 2.05 -1.71
CA LEU A 7 25.31 0.71 -1.33
C LEU A 7 26.27 0.11 -2.36
N THR A 8 25.97 0.28 -3.64
CA THR A 8 26.83 -0.10 -4.77
C THR A 8 26.74 0.99 -5.85
N GLU A 9 27.44 0.80 -6.98
CA GLU A 9 27.29 1.68 -8.15
C GLU A 9 25.84 1.68 -8.68
N GLU A 10 25.18 0.52 -8.63
CA GLU A 10 23.84 0.32 -9.18
C GLU A 10 22.72 0.51 -8.14
N ILE A 11 23.00 0.24 -6.86
CA ILE A 11 21.99 0.21 -5.79
C ILE A 11 22.25 1.33 -4.80
N ASP A 12 21.26 2.21 -4.63
CA ASP A 12 21.32 3.29 -3.64
C ASP A 12 21.07 2.73 -2.25
N TYR A 13 19.92 2.09 -2.03
CA TYR A 13 19.61 1.44 -0.77
C TYR A 13 18.66 0.25 -0.92
N VAL A 14 18.64 -0.60 0.12
CA VAL A 14 17.67 -1.68 0.27
C VAL A 14 16.88 -1.55 1.57
N LYS A 15 15.62 -1.99 1.56
CA LYS A 15 14.78 -2.10 2.76
C LYS A 15 14.09 -3.45 2.82
N LEU A 16 14.06 -4.03 4.01
CA LEU A 16 13.47 -5.33 4.28
C LEU A 16 12.03 -5.16 4.76
N TYR A 17 11.15 -6.05 4.30
CA TYR A 17 9.72 -5.96 4.51
C TYR A 17 9.10 -7.33 4.74
N ASN A 18 7.99 -7.31 5.49
CA ASN A 18 7.03 -8.39 5.58
C ASN A 18 5.67 -7.93 5.04
N LEU A 19 4.98 -8.80 4.32
CA LEU A 19 3.62 -8.52 3.83
C LEU A 19 2.66 -8.40 5.02
N ARG A 20 1.86 -7.35 5.02
CA ARG A 20 0.74 -7.23 5.96
C ARG A 20 -0.38 -8.17 5.52
N PRO A 21 -1.21 -8.67 6.45
CA PRO A 21 -2.46 -9.30 6.08
C PRO A 21 -3.33 -8.35 5.24
N LEU A 22 -4.07 -8.90 4.28
CA LEU A 22 -4.84 -8.13 3.30
C LEU A 22 -5.82 -7.14 3.94
N VAL A 23 -6.44 -7.52 5.06
CA VAL A 23 -7.36 -6.64 5.82
C VAL A 23 -6.70 -5.36 6.34
N PHE A 24 -5.38 -5.36 6.52
CA PHE A 24 -4.61 -4.20 6.98
C PHE A 24 -3.99 -3.41 5.83
N HIS A 25 -4.29 -3.76 4.58
CA HIS A 25 -3.84 -2.96 3.45
C HIS A 25 -4.56 -1.61 3.48
N LEU A 26 -3.80 -0.53 3.33
CA LEU A 26 -4.34 0.83 3.40
C LEU A 26 -5.31 1.17 2.25
N TYR A 27 -5.37 0.36 1.20
CA TYR A 27 -6.39 0.51 0.15
C TYR A 27 -7.73 -0.18 0.49
N LEU A 28 -7.81 -0.90 1.62
CA LEU A 28 -9.02 -1.54 2.14
C LEU A 28 -9.42 -0.98 3.49
N LEU A 29 -8.47 -0.94 4.43
CA LEU A 29 -8.71 -0.61 5.83
C LEU A 29 -9.44 0.72 6.07
N PRO A 30 -9.11 1.85 5.40
CA PRO A 30 -9.87 3.09 5.58
C PRO A 30 -11.18 3.10 4.78
N PHE A 31 -11.28 2.34 3.68
CA PHE A 31 -12.45 2.37 2.79
C PHE A 31 -13.63 1.57 3.34
N ILE A 32 -13.38 0.43 3.98
CA ILE A 32 -14.44 -0.39 4.60
C ILE A 32 -15.27 0.42 5.62
N PRO A 33 -14.68 1.06 6.66
CA PRO A 33 -15.45 1.87 7.60
C PRO A 33 -16.02 3.13 6.95
N LEU A 34 -15.35 3.70 5.93
CA LEU A 34 -15.86 4.88 5.22
C LEU A 34 -17.15 4.57 4.45
N TYR A 35 -17.21 3.46 3.72
CA TYR A 35 -18.44 2.98 3.09
C TYR A 35 -19.51 2.66 4.14
N GLY A 36 -19.14 1.94 5.20
CA GLY A 36 -20.09 1.59 6.26
C GLY A 36 -20.71 2.83 6.91
N ALA A 37 -19.89 3.82 7.26
CA ALA A 37 -20.34 5.09 7.83
C ALA A 37 -21.24 5.85 6.84
N TRP A 38 -20.83 5.99 5.58
CA TRP A 38 -21.62 6.72 4.59
C TRP A 38 -22.96 6.06 4.29
N LEU A 39 -22.96 4.74 4.09
CA LEU A 39 -24.19 3.98 3.85
C LEU A 39 -25.11 4.04 5.08
N TYR A 40 -24.57 3.96 6.29
CA TYR A 40 -25.38 4.12 7.50
C TYR A 40 -26.02 5.52 7.57
N THR A 41 -25.25 6.59 7.36
CA THR A 41 -25.79 7.95 7.40
C THR A 41 -26.83 8.18 6.31
N TRP A 42 -26.61 7.65 5.10
CA TRP A 42 -27.53 7.80 4.00
C TRP A 42 -28.82 7.01 4.19
N LEU A 43 -28.72 5.73 4.56
CA LEU A 43 -29.89 4.85 4.69
C LEU A 43 -30.72 5.14 5.95
N MET A 44 -30.07 5.44 7.08
CA MET A 44 -30.74 5.51 8.38
C MET A 44 -31.03 6.93 8.86
N ILE A 45 -30.25 7.94 8.43
CA ILE A 45 -30.37 9.32 8.94
C ILE A 45 -31.02 10.22 7.89
N TYR A 46 -30.44 10.28 6.69
CA TYR A 46 -30.93 11.18 5.64
C TYR A 46 -32.13 10.64 4.89
N GLY A 47 -32.19 9.32 4.67
CA GLY A 47 -33.26 8.68 3.93
C GLY A 47 -32.97 8.63 2.43
N VAL A 48 -33.24 7.45 1.84
CA VAL A 48 -32.92 7.15 0.44
C VAL A 48 -33.82 7.92 -0.53
N SER A 49 -35.10 8.10 -0.18
CA SER A 49 -36.06 8.79 -1.06
C SER A 49 -35.73 10.27 -1.25
N GLU A 50 -35.28 10.92 -0.19
CA GLU A 50 -35.00 12.36 -0.18
C GLU A 50 -33.65 12.69 -0.83
N TYR A 51 -32.65 11.84 -0.63
CA TYR A 51 -31.26 12.10 -1.03
C TYR A 51 -30.66 11.00 -1.91
N PHE A 52 -31.44 10.45 -2.85
CA PHE A 52 -30.99 9.33 -3.67
C PHE A 52 -29.74 9.67 -4.51
N GLU A 53 -29.81 10.76 -5.29
CA GLU A 53 -28.74 11.17 -6.19
C GLU A 53 -27.45 11.53 -5.43
N ALA A 54 -27.57 12.34 -4.37
CA ALA A 54 -26.43 12.72 -3.53
C ALA A 54 -25.76 11.51 -2.87
N GLY A 55 -26.57 10.55 -2.41
CA GLY A 55 -26.10 9.28 -1.86
C GLY A 55 -25.22 8.50 -2.84
N LEU A 56 -25.70 8.35 -4.09
CA LEU A 56 -24.97 7.68 -5.15
C LEU A 56 -23.69 8.41 -5.55
N ILE A 57 -23.73 9.74 -5.67
CA ILE A 57 -22.56 10.56 -6.00
C ILE A 57 -21.45 10.33 -4.96
N ALA A 58 -21.78 10.36 -3.68
CA ALA A 58 -20.81 10.13 -2.62
C ALA A 58 -20.26 8.69 -2.63
N VAL A 59 -21.09 7.67 -2.87
CA VAL A 59 -20.61 6.29 -3.06
C VAL A 59 -19.62 6.22 -4.25
N ALA A 60 -19.94 6.88 -5.36
CA ALA A 60 -19.08 6.92 -6.54
C ALA A 60 -17.73 7.61 -6.26
N ILE A 61 -17.74 8.71 -5.49
CA ILE A 61 -16.52 9.41 -5.06
C ILE A 61 -15.65 8.50 -4.18
N ILE A 62 -16.24 7.81 -3.20
CA ILE A 62 -15.50 6.87 -2.34
C ILE A 62 -14.88 5.75 -3.20
N GLY A 63 -15.64 5.21 -4.16
CA GLY A 63 -15.14 4.20 -5.10
C GLY A 63 -14.00 4.68 -5.98
N LEU A 64 -14.10 5.90 -6.51
CA LEU A 64 -13.03 6.49 -7.29
C LEU A 64 -11.75 6.65 -6.47
N LEU A 65 -11.84 7.16 -5.23
CA LEU A 65 -10.70 7.29 -4.33
C LEU A 65 -10.07 5.93 -3.99
N GLN A 66 -10.88 4.89 -3.84
CA GLN A 66 -10.39 3.53 -3.61
C GLN A 66 -9.63 2.99 -4.82
N ILE A 67 -10.17 3.16 -6.03
CA ILE A 67 -9.52 2.75 -7.28
C ILE A 67 -8.20 3.49 -7.47
N LEU A 68 -8.18 4.81 -7.25
CA LEU A 68 -6.96 5.62 -7.34
C LEU A 68 -5.90 5.15 -6.34
N SER A 69 -6.30 4.80 -5.11
CA SER A 69 -5.39 4.25 -4.10
C SER A 69 -4.77 2.92 -4.56
N GLY A 70 -5.59 2.04 -5.16
CA GLY A 70 -5.11 0.79 -5.75
C GLY A 70 -4.15 1.04 -6.94
N LEU A 71 -4.45 2.01 -7.78
CA LEU A 71 -3.63 2.37 -8.93
C LEU A 71 -2.26 2.94 -8.50
N PHE A 72 -2.23 3.78 -7.47
CA PHE A 72 -0.96 4.24 -6.90
C PHE A 72 -0.12 3.09 -6.34
N CYS A 73 -0.76 2.07 -5.74
CA CYS A 73 -0.05 0.85 -5.31
C CYS A 73 0.48 0.03 -6.50
N HIS A 74 -0.17 0.09 -7.66
CA HIS A 74 0.27 -0.62 -8.85
C HIS A 74 1.46 0.08 -9.54
N TRP A 75 1.44 1.41 -9.61
CA TRP A 75 2.45 2.17 -10.36
C TRP A 75 3.64 2.64 -9.52
N ASN A 76 3.47 2.82 -8.20
CA ASN A 76 4.53 3.34 -7.36
C ASN A 76 4.94 2.33 -6.29
N VAL A 77 6.15 1.80 -6.41
CA VAL A 77 6.70 0.80 -5.48
C VAL A 77 6.87 1.34 -4.06
N HIS A 78 7.14 2.63 -3.89
CA HIS A 78 7.20 3.26 -2.57
C HIS A 78 5.83 3.27 -1.92
N VAL A 79 4.79 3.67 -2.67
CA VAL A 79 3.41 3.65 -2.19
C VAL A 79 2.97 2.21 -1.89
N ARG A 80 3.24 1.28 -2.80
CA ARG A 80 2.97 -0.16 -2.60
C ARG A 80 3.59 -0.66 -1.30
N SER A 81 4.89 -0.41 -1.10
CA SER A 81 5.60 -0.82 0.11
C SER A 81 5.01 -0.21 1.39
N PHE A 82 4.49 1.02 1.33
CA PHE A 82 3.84 1.66 2.46
C PHE A 82 2.45 1.07 2.76
N PHE A 83 1.67 0.78 1.71
CA PHE A 83 0.30 0.31 1.83
C PHE A 83 0.20 -1.16 2.21
N THR A 84 1.11 -2.01 1.71
CA THR A 84 1.00 -3.46 1.83
C THR A 84 2.06 -4.10 2.72
N CYS A 85 3.11 -3.37 3.12
CA CYS A 85 4.24 -3.96 3.85
C CYS A 85 4.46 -3.33 5.23
N ALA A 86 5.05 -4.11 6.12
CA ALA A 86 5.60 -3.67 7.40
C ALA A 86 7.13 -3.78 7.32
N SER A 87 7.84 -2.75 7.81
CA SER A 87 9.31 -2.76 7.82
C SER A 87 9.80 -3.86 8.75
N GLU A 88 10.77 -4.64 8.29
CA GLU A 88 11.43 -5.69 9.07
C GLU A 88 12.91 -5.31 9.27
N SER A 89 13.45 -5.55 10.45
CA SER A 89 14.87 -5.27 10.75
C SER A 89 15.73 -6.52 10.65
N ASN A 90 15.15 -7.71 10.87
CA ASN A 90 15.87 -8.97 10.83
C ASN A 90 15.83 -9.59 9.41
N PRO A 91 16.98 -9.71 8.72
CA PRO A 91 17.05 -10.32 7.39
C PRO A 91 16.47 -11.73 7.31
N SER A 92 16.70 -12.56 8.33
CA SER A 92 16.24 -13.95 8.36
C SER A 92 14.72 -14.10 8.49
N ARG A 93 14.01 -13.03 8.90
CA ARG A 93 12.54 -13.01 9.01
C ARG A 93 11.86 -12.29 7.85
N ALA A 94 12.60 -11.49 7.10
CA ALA A 94 12.06 -10.71 6.00
C ALA A 94 11.69 -11.62 4.82
N LYS A 95 10.50 -11.42 4.26
CA LYS A 95 10.03 -12.15 3.07
C LYS A 95 10.19 -11.36 1.79
N ILE A 96 10.27 -10.04 1.89
CA ILE A 96 10.38 -9.13 0.74
C ILE A 96 11.53 -8.16 0.97
N ILE A 97 12.24 -7.84 -0.10
CA ILE A 97 13.21 -6.76 -0.16
C ILE A 97 12.76 -5.72 -1.17
N LYS A 98 12.85 -4.45 -0.80
CA LYS A 98 12.73 -3.32 -1.72
C LYS A 98 14.12 -2.88 -2.12
N VAL A 99 14.41 -2.91 -3.40
CA VAL A 99 15.67 -2.44 -3.97
C VAL A 99 15.41 -1.10 -4.64
N VAL A 100 16.19 -0.09 -4.29
CA VAL A 100 16.11 1.24 -4.91
C VAL A 100 17.43 1.49 -5.62
N PRO A 101 17.44 1.57 -6.96
CA PRO A 101 18.65 1.80 -7.72
C PRO A 101 19.13 3.25 -7.59
N THR A 102 20.40 3.48 -7.90
CA THR A 102 20.94 4.83 -8.09
C THR A 102 20.35 5.48 -9.34
N ALA A 103 20.49 6.80 -9.46
CA ALA A 103 19.96 7.55 -10.59
C ALA A 103 20.50 7.00 -11.93
N ASN A 104 19.61 6.84 -12.91
CA ASN A 104 19.89 6.27 -14.25
C ASN A 104 20.14 4.75 -14.31
N ASN A 105 20.03 4.01 -13.20
CA ASN A 105 20.19 2.54 -13.16
C ASN A 105 18.86 1.78 -13.06
N GLY A 106 17.77 2.36 -13.57
CA GLY A 106 16.45 1.74 -13.62
C GLY A 106 15.48 2.26 -12.57
N SER A 107 14.54 1.41 -12.14
CA SER A 107 13.44 1.76 -11.23
C SER A 107 13.45 0.90 -9.96
N ALA A 108 12.83 1.41 -8.89
CA ALA A 108 12.70 0.67 -7.64
C ALA A 108 11.77 -0.54 -7.80
N GLU A 109 12.11 -1.66 -7.15
CA GLU A 109 11.34 -2.90 -7.22
C GLU A 109 11.19 -3.60 -5.87
N LEU A 110 10.13 -4.40 -5.73
CA LEU A 110 9.86 -5.27 -4.58
C LEU A 110 10.04 -6.72 -5.00
N ILE A 111 11.00 -7.40 -4.40
CA ILE A 111 11.44 -8.74 -4.77
C ILE A 111 11.25 -9.69 -3.57
N ASN A 112 10.88 -10.93 -3.83
CA ASN A 112 10.77 -11.96 -2.78
C ASN A 112 12.16 -12.43 -2.36
N LEU A 113 12.39 -12.49 -1.05
CA LEU A 113 13.61 -13.04 -0.47
C LEU A 113 13.51 -14.56 -0.36
N HIS A 114 14.49 -15.25 -0.93
CA HIS A 114 14.66 -16.69 -0.79
C HIS A 114 15.69 -16.95 0.31
N HIS A 115 15.30 -17.77 1.29
CA HIS A 115 16.19 -18.21 2.35
C HIS A 115 16.62 -19.64 2.05
N ASP A 116 17.93 -19.87 1.97
CA ASP A 116 18.45 -21.24 1.96
C ASP A 116 18.07 -21.90 3.28
N LYS A 117 17.55 -23.14 3.20
CA LYS A 117 17.37 -23.94 4.41
C LYS A 117 18.77 -24.18 4.96
N ALA A 118 19.02 -23.67 6.18
CA ALA A 118 20.21 -24.07 6.92
C ALA A 118 20.23 -25.61 6.95
N MET A 119 21.24 -26.17 6.28
CA MET A 119 21.52 -27.60 6.26
C MET A 119 22.08 -28.04 7.61
#